data_AF-A0A939DX24-F1
#
_entry.id   AF-A0A939DX24-F1
#
_cell.length_a   1.000
_cell.length_b   1.000
_cell.length_c   1.000
_cell.angle_alpha   90.00
_cell.angle_beta   90.00
_cell.angle_gamma   90.00
#
_symmetry.space_group_name_H-M   'P 1'
#
loop_
_entity.id
_entity.type
_entity.pdbx_description
1 polymer ?
#
loop_
_entity_poly.entity_id
_entity_poly.type
_entity_poly.pdbx_seq_one_letter_code
_entity_poly.pdbx_strand_id
1 'polypeptide(L)'
;MDARVRRSRDALRAAVLEAAAVTPIAQLTVSQICQSAGVTRDTFYRHAAAPAELLADALEAELEPILADMPATRVLDESERALLTHIQQRAAVYRGAMQPVLAAPIRFALDAALRRGLRLWLQLHPDIVPDAIAADPAALRIAIAYSAAGTVGAIEEWLPDGGDPDRAAEMILAASPQWWRATSAIEERKQS
;
A
#
# COMPACT_ATOMS: atom_id res chain seq x y z
N MET A 1 -10.50 17.42 -15.05
CA MET A 1 -11.05 17.44 -13.67
C MET A 1 -11.11 18.89 -13.18
N ASP A 2 -12.24 19.35 -12.68
CA ASP A 2 -12.45 20.72 -12.16
C ASP A 2 -11.60 20.97 -10.90
N ALA A 3 -10.96 22.14 -10.79
CA ALA A 3 -10.17 22.54 -9.64
C ALA A 3 -10.98 22.53 -8.32
N ARG A 4 -12.30 22.73 -8.39
CA ARG A 4 -13.19 22.60 -7.23
C ARG A 4 -13.30 21.15 -6.75
N VAL A 5 -13.37 20.19 -7.66
CA VAL A 5 -13.50 18.76 -7.34
C VAL A 5 -12.21 18.23 -6.73
N ARG A 6 -11.04 18.66 -7.22
CA ARG A 6 -9.75 18.31 -6.58
C ARG A 6 -9.66 18.85 -5.16
N ARG A 7 -9.94 20.14 -4.97
CA ARG A 7 -9.89 20.76 -3.63
C ARG A 7 -10.81 20.07 -2.62
N SER A 8 -12.03 19.68 -3.01
CA SER A 8 -12.92 18.96 -2.10
C SER A 8 -12.46 17.53 -1.82
N ARG A 9 -11.85 16.84 -2.80
CA ARG A 9 -11.24 15.53 -2.57
C ARG A 9 -10.07 15.61 -1.59
N ASP A 10 -9.16 16.57 -1.80
CA ASP A 10 -7.97 16.74 -0.96
C ASP A 10 -8.36 17.13 0.48
N ALA A 11 -9.34 18.01 0.65
CA ALA A 11 -9.88 18.37 1.97
C ALA A 11 -10.52 17.17 2.69
N LEU A 12 -11.29 16.34 1.96
CA LEU A 12 -11.90 15.12 2.51
C LEU A 12 -10.85 14.08 2.91
N ARG A 13 -9.81 13.88 2.09
CA ARG A 13 -8.70 12.97 2.39
C ARG A 13 -7.95 13.39 3.65
N ALA A 14 -7.61 14.68 3.76
CA ALA A 14 -6.97 15.22 4.96
C ALA A 14 -7.85 15.00 6.21
N ALA A 15 -9.13 15.36 6.14
CA ALA A 15 -10.06 15.21 7.26
C ALA A 15 -10.25 13.76 7.72
N VAL A 16 -10.35 12.79 6.80
CA VAL A 16 -10.49 11.38 7.20
C VAL A 16 -9.21 10.84 7.82
N LEU A 17 -8.02 11.23 7.33
CA LEU A 17 -6.75 10.80 7.90
C LEU A 17 -6.54 11.36 9.31
N GLU A 18 -6.84 12.64 9.52
CA GLU A 18 -6.78 13.28 10.84
C GLU A 18 -7.75 12.62 11.83
N ALA A 19 -8.99 12.38 11.41
CA ALA A 19 -9.99 11.74 12.26
C ALA A 19 -9.61 10.28 12.59
N ALA A 20 -9.12 9.53 11.59
CA ALA A 20 -8.74 8.13 11.74
C ALA A 20 -7.47 7.93 12.59
N ALA A 21 -6.64 8.96 12.74
CA ALA A 21 -5.45 8.91 13.59
C ALA A 21 -5.78 8.80 15.09
N VAL A 22 -7.00 9.20 15.48
CA VAL A 22 -7.44 9.20 16.89
C VAL A 22 -8.71 8.40 17.13
N THR A 23 -9.49 8.08 16.08
CA THR A 23 -10.75 7.34 16.19
C THR A 23 -10.76 6.15 15.23
N PRO A 24 -11.09 4.93 15.70
CA PRO A 24 -11.22 3.77 14.81
C PRO A 24 -12.20 4.05 13.66
N ILE A 25 -11.85 3.63 12.43
CA ILE A 25 -12.60 3.97 11.22
C ILE A 25 -14.06 3.49 11.29
N ALA A 26 -14.32 2.39 12.00
CA ALA A 26 -15.66 1.83 12.22
C ALA A 26 -16.57 2.74 13.06
N GLN A 27 -16.02 3.68 13.82
CA GLN A 27 -16.76 4.63 14.66
C GLN A 27 -16.93 6.01 13.99
N LEU A 28 -16.21 6.27 12.90
CA LEU A 28 -16.30 7.55 12.19
C LEU A 28 -17.57 7.64 11.36
N THR A 29 -18.18 8.82 11.36
CA THR A 29 -19.37 9.13 10.57
C THR A 29 -19.07 10.11 9.45
N VAL A 30 -19.86 10.03 8.37
CA VAL A 30 -19.80 10.98 7.25
C VAL A 30 -19.94 12.43 7.73
N SER A 31 -20.83 12.68 8.70
CA SER A 31 -21.06 14.03 9.23
C SER A 31 -19.83 14.63 9.92
N GLN A 32 -19.12 13.84 10.74
CA GLN A 32 -17.90 14.28 11.40
C GLN A 32 -16.81 14.65 10.39
N ILE A 33 -16.60 13.81 9.37
CA ILE A 33 -15.63 14.06 8.31
C ILE A 33 -16.02 15.30 7.51
N CYS A 34 -17.29 15.43 7.12
CA CYS A 34 -17.79 16.61 6.39
C CYS A 34 -17.59 17.91 7.17
N GLN A 35 -17.85 17.88 8.49
CA GLN A 35 -17.67 19.04 9.36
C GLN A 35 -16.20 19.47 9.42
N SER A 36 -15.29 18.52 9.61
CA SER A 36 -13.84 18.78 9.62
C SER A 36 -13.34 19.30 8.26
N ALA A 37 -13.79 18.70 7.15
CA ALA A 37 -13.40 19.09 5.80
C ALA A 37 -14.06 20.40 5.30
N GLY A 38 -15.07 20.92 6.01
CA GLY A 38 -15.84 22.10 5.57
C GLY A 38 -16.66 21.87 4.30
N VAL A 39 -17.20 20.65 4.10
CA VAL A 39 -17.98 20.28 2.91
C VAL A 39 -19.36 19.71 3.27
N THR A 40 -20.25 19.61 2.28
CA THR A 40 -21.57 18.99 2.45
C THR A 40 -21.52 17.47 2.31
N ARG A 41 -22.53 16.77 2.86
CA ARG A 41 -22.70 15.31 2.65
C ARG A 41 -22.85 14.93 1.19
N ASP A 42 -23.56 15.73 0.40
CA ASP A 42 -23.65 15.55 -1.06
C ASP A 42 -22.26 15.59 -1.72
N THR A 43 -21.39 16.49 -1.26
CA THR A 43 -20.01 16.55 -1.74
C THR A 43 -19.21 15.32 -1.33
N PHE A 44 -19.39 14.81 -0.11
CA PHE A 44 -18.76 13.56 0.33
C PHE A 44 -19.15 12.37 -0.57
N TYR A 45 -20.46 12.18 -0.81
CA TYR A 45 -20.95 11.02 -1.56
C TYR A 45 -20.60 11.05 -3.05
N ARG A 46 -20.14 12.18 -3.58
CA ARG A 46 -19.52 12.26 -4.91
C ARG A 46 -18.12 11.66 -4.97
N HIS A 47 -17.46 11.46 -3.83
CA HIS A 47 -16.08 10.96 -3.74
C HIS A 47 -15.97 9.57 -3.10
N ALA A 48 -16.83 9.21 -2.16
CA ALA A 48 -16.81 7.91 -1.49
C ALA A 48 -18.20 7.49 -0.99
N ALA A 49 -18.49 6.19 -0.93
CA ALA A 49 -19.76 5.71 -0.38
C ALA A 49 -19.74 5.60 1.16
N ALA A 50 -18.57 5.43 1.75
CA ALA A 50 -18.39 5.27 3.20
C ALA A 50 -17.05 5.85 3.70
N PRO A 51 -16.92 6.15 5.01
CA PRO A 51 -15.66 6.59 5.62
C PRO A 51 -14.46 5.68 5.31
N ALA A 52 -14.65 4.36 5.36
CA ALA A 52 -13.58 3.41 5.07
C ALA A 52 -13.10 3.45 3.61
N GLU A 53 -14.00 3.71 2.65
CA GLU A 53 -13.63 3.90 1.25
C GLU A 53 -12.86 5.21 1.04
N LEU A 54 -13.28 6.29 1.71
CA LEU A 54 -12.55 7.55 1.67
C LEU A 54 -11.15 7.42 2.30
N LEU A 55 -11.04 6.68 3.40
CA LEU A 55 -9.75 6.41 4.03
C LEU A 55 -8.85 5.56 3.11
N ALA A 56 -9.40 4.54 2.46
CA ALA A 56 -8.68 3.74 1.48
C ALA A 56 -8.16 4.61 0.32
N ASP A 57 -8.99 5.51 -0.21
CA ASP A 57 -8.60 6.47 -1.26
C ASP A 57 -7.50 7.44 -0.80
N ALA A 58 -7.54 7.87 0.46
CA ALA A 58 -6.52 8.74 1.04
C ALA A 58 -5.17 8.00 1.19
N LEU A 59 -5.19 6.78 1.74
CA LEU A 59 -3.99 5.96 1.91
C LEU A 59 -3.40 5.53 0.56
N GLU A 60 -4.22 5.16 -0.43
CA GLU A 60 -3.75 4.86 -1.79
C GLU A 60 -2.99 6.06 -2.39
N ALA A 61 -3.48 7.28 -2.16
CA ALA A 61 -2.80 8.48 -2.65
C ALA A 61 -1.45 8.74 -1.98
N GLU A 62 -1.26 8.33 -0.72
CA GLU A 62 0.04 8.40 -0.03
C GLU A 62 0.99 7.28 -0.48
N LEU A 63 0.45 6.11 -0.81
CA LEU A 63 1.22 4.96 -1.29
C LEU A 63 1.68 5.09 -2.74
N GLU A 64 0.89 5.72 -3.62
CA GLU A 64 1.22 5.88 -5.04
C GLU A 64 2.64 6.45 -5.29
N PRO A 65 3.10 7.55 -4.66
CA PRO A 65 4.47 8.04 -4.88
C PRO A 65 5.54 7.06 -4.38
N ILE A 66 5.29 6.34 -3.28
CA ILE A 66 6.22 5.32 -2.74
C ILE A 66 6.37 4.18 -3.75
N LEU A 67 5.24 3.71 -4.28
CA LEU A 67 5.21 2.56 -5.19
C LEU A 67 5.64 2.91 -6.62
N ALA A 68 5.45 4.17 -7.03
CA ALA A 68 5.92 4.68 -8.31
C ALA A 68 7.44 4.86 -8.34
N ASP A 69 8.09 5.07 -7.20
CA ASP A 69 9.54 5.20 -7.10
C ASP A 69 10.25 3.85 -6.98
N MET A 70 9.53 2.77 -6.63
CA MET A 70 10.09 1.41 -6.57
C MET A 70 10.98 1.04 -7.76
N PRO A 71 10.59 1.30 -9.02
CA PRO A 71 11.40 0.89 -10.15
C PRO A 71 12.67 1.73 -10.35
N ALA A 72 12.76 2.92 -9.74
CA ALA A 72 13.96 3.73 -9.75
C ALA A 72 15.01 3.21 -8.76
N THR A 73 14.56 2.61 -7.64
CA THR A 73 15.46 2.14 -6.57
C THR A 73 16.32 0.94 -6.98
N ARG A 74 15.99 0.20 -8.05
CA ARG A 74 16.66 -1.07 -8.49
C ARG A 74 16.84 -2.14 -7.40
N VAL A 75 16.33 -1.90 -6.18
CA VAL A 75 16.45 -2.77 -5.02
C VAL A 75 15.07 -2.86 -4.35
N LEU A 76 14.42 -4.01 -4.46
CA LEU A 76 13.12 -4.27 -3.82
C LEU A 76 13.15 -4.03 -2.31
N ASP A 77 14.30 -4.21 -1.67
CA ASP A 77 14.45 -4.01 -0.23
C ASP A 77 14.21 -2.56 0.20
N GLU A 78 14.62 -1.57 -0.61
CA GLU A 78 14.37 -0.15 -0.31
C GLU A 78 12.88 0.18 -0.41
N SER A 79 12.22 -0.40 -1.41
CA SER A 79 10.78 -0.26 -1.62
C SER A 79 9.97 -0.86 -0.47
N GLU A 80 10.33 -2.06 -0.02
CA GLU A 80 9.69 -2.73 1.12
C GLU A 80 9.89 -1.92 2.42
N ARG A 81 11.11 -1.41 2.66
CA ARG A 81 11.41 -0.53 3.79
C ARG A 81 10.60 0.77 3.74
N ALA A 82 10.50 1.41 2.59
CA ALA A 82 9.72 2.64 2.43
C ALA A 82 8.23 2.41 2.70
N LEU A 83 7.67 1.29 2.22
CA LEU A 83 6.31 0.88 2.52
C LEU A 83 6.10 0.71 4.03
N LEU A 84 6.92 -0.11 4.71
CA LEU A 84 6.77 -0.35 6.15
C LEU A 84 6.99 0.90 6.98
N THR A 85 7.90 1.78 6.57
CA THR A 85 8.11 3.09 7.19
C THR A 85 6.84 3.93 7.11
N HIS A 86 6.18 3.99 5.95
CA HIS A 86 4.91 4.67 5.79
C HIS A 86 3.82 4.06 6.68
N ILE A 87 3.68 2.72 6.69
CA ILE A 87 2.73 2.03 7.56
C ILE A 87 2.98 2.37 9.03
N GLN A 88 4.25 2.41 9.47
CA GLN A 88 4.63 2.77 10.83
C GLN A 88 4.27 4.22 11.17
N GLN A 89 4.57 5.17 10.28
CA GLN A 89 4.22 6.58 10.44
C GLN A 89 2.70 6.80 10.54
N ARG A 90 1.92 5.91 9.92
CA ARG A 90 0.45 5.88 9.95
C ARG A 90 -0.11 4.78 10.88
N ALA A 91 0.67 4.25 11.80
CA ALA A 91 0.29 3.05 12.56
C ALA A 91 -1.05 3.18 13.30
N ALA A 92 -1.34 4.35 13.88
CA ALA A 92 -2.62 4.60 14.56
C ALA A 92 -3.82 4.47 13.60
N VAL A 93 -3.70 5.00 12.37
CA VAL A 93 -4.73 4.92 11.33
C VAL A 93 -4.94 3.46 10.91
N TYR A 94 -3.86 2.75 10.58
CA TYR A 94 -3.96 1.36 10.14
C TYR A 94 -4.50 0.44 11.24
N ARG A 95 -4.01 0.56 12.49
CA ARG A 95 -4.52 -0.19 13.64
C ARG A 95 -5.98 0.14 13.93
N GLY A 96 -6.35 1.42 13.85
CA GLY A 96 -7.75 1.88 13.99
C GLY A 96 -8.69 1.32 12.90
N ALA A 97 -8.13 0.78 11.82
CA ALA A 97 -8.87 0.10 10.76
C ALA A 97 -8.87 -1.44 10.86
N MET A 98 -8.27 -2.04 11.90
CA MET A 98 -8.17 -3.49 12.06
C MET A 98 -9.22 -4.09 12.99
N GLN A 99 -9.94 -5.13 12.53
CA GLN A 99 -10.76 -6.03 13.36
C GLN A 99 -10.96 -7.43 12.71
N PRO A 100 -10.12 -8.45 13.00
CA PRO A 100 -8.74 -8.39 13.49
C PRO A 100 -7.74 -7.99 12.38
N VAL A 101 -8.15 -8.08 11.12
CA VAL A 101 -7.39 -7.65 9.93
C VAL A 101 -7.90 -6.31 9.43
N LEU A 102 -7.21 -5.70 8.46
CA LEU A 102 -7.62 -4.42 7.89
C LEU A 102 -9.04 -4.49 7.32
N ALA A 103 -9.81 -3.43 7.53
CA ALA A 103 -11.12 -3.27 6.91
C ALA A 103 -11.01 -3.41 5.38
N ALA A 104 -11.99 -4.09 4.78
CA ALA A 104 -11.91 -4.56 3.40
C ALA A 104 -11.52 -3.48 2.36
N PRO A 105 -12.03 -2.24 2.40
CA PRO A 105 -11.61 -1.21 1.45
C PRO A 105 -10.12 -0.86 1.55
N ILE A 106 -9.59 -0.76 2.77
CA ILE A 106 -8.18 -0.43 3.01
C ILE A 106 -7.29 -1.60 2.60
N ARG A 107 -7.67 -2.83 2.98
CA ARG A 107 -6.96 -4.04 2.56
C ARG A 107 -6.89 -4.16 1.03
N PHE A 108 -8.02 -3.92 0.36
CA PHE A 108 -8.12 -3.96 -1.09
C PHE A 108 -7.25 -2.90 -1.75
N ALA A 109 -7.26 -1.66 -1.26
CA ALA A 109 -6.42 -0.59 -1.78
C ALA A 109 -4.93 -0.93 -1.66
N LEU A 110 -4.49 -1.46 -0.51
CA LEU A 110 -3.10 -1.87 -0.29
C LEU A 110 -2.68 -3.01 -1.23
N ASP A 111 -3.50 -4.07 -1.36
CA ASP A 111 -3.25 -5.17 -2.30
C ASP A 111 -3.20 -4.67 -3.76
N ALA A 112 -4.13 -3.81 -4.17
CA ALA A 112 -4.18 -3.26 -5.51
C ALA A 112 -2.96 -2.39 -5.84
N ALA A 113 -2.52 -1.58 -4.88
CA ALA A 113 -1.33 -0.74 -4.98
C ALA A 113 -0.06 -1.60 -5.12
N LEU A 114 0.12 -2.59 -4.24
CA LEU A 114 1.23 -3.55 -4.31
C LEU A 114 1.29 -4.29 -5.64
N ARG A 115 0.15 -4.80 -6.13
CA ARG A 115 0.07 -5.45 -7.45
C ARG A 115 0.51 -4.53 -8.58
N ARG A 116 0.23 -3.23 -8.48
CA ARG A 116 0.62 -2.23 -9.48
C ARG A 116 2.13 -2.02 -9.47
N GLY A 117 2.71 -1.81 -8.29
CA GLY A 117 4.15 -1.70 -8.10
C GLY A 117 4.90 -2.93 -8.61
N LEU A 118 4.47 -4.13 -8.21
CA LEU A 118 5.07 -5.40 -8.67
C LEU A 118 4.95 -5.61 -10.18
N ARG A 119 3.83 -5.23 -10.80
CA ARG A 119 3.68 -5.28 -12.27
C ARG A 119 4.67 -4.35 -12.96
N LEU A 120 4.78 -3.11 -12.48
CA LEU A 120 5.71 -2.14 -13.04
C LEU A 120 7.16 -2.59 -12.87
N TRP A 121 7.50 -3.12 -11.70
CA TRP A 121 8.80 -3.71 -11.42
C TRP A 121 9.16 -4.83 -12.41
N LEU A 122 8.27 -5.80 -12.63
CA LEU A 122 8.52 -6.90 -13.57
C LEU A 122 8.57 -6.45 -15.04
N GLN A 123 7.89 -5.37 -15.40
CA GLN A 123 8.01 -4.78 -16.73
C GLN A 123 9.41 -4.19 -16.97
N LEU A 124 10.05 -3.67 -15.93
CA LEU A 124 11.36 -3.02 -15.98
C LEU A 124 12.52 -4.00 -15.74
N HIS A 125 12.24 -5.10 -15.05
CA HIS A 125 13.20 -6.16 -14.72
C HIS A 125 12.70 -7.54 -15.18
N PRO A 126 12.44 -7.76 -16.49
CA PRO A 126 11.92 -9.04 -16.96
C PRO A 126 12.91 -10.20 -16.80
N ASP A 127 14.21 -9.90 -16.67
CA ASP A 127 15.31 -10.86 -16.56
C ASP A 127 15.36 -11.61 -15.23
N ILE A 128 14.69 -11.10 -14.20
CA ILE A 128 14.64 -11.78 -12.88
C ILE A 128 13.59 -12.88 -12.84
N VAL A 129 12.65 -12.88 -13.80
CA VAL A 129 11.52 -13.80 -13.81
C VAL A 129 12.00 -15.17 -14.32
N PRO A 130 11.81 -16.26 -13.57
CA PRO A 130 12.16 -17.59 -14.06
C PRO A 130 11.41 -17.95 -15.35
N ASP A 131 12.08 -18.62 -16.29
CA ASP A 131 11.50 -18.99 -17.60
C ASP A 131 10.14 -19.69 -17.48
N ALA A 132 9.98 -20.57 -16.51
CA ALA A 132 8.72 -21.28 -16.25
C ALA A 132 7.55 -20.34 -15.89
N ILE A 133 7.82 -19.20 -15.27
CA ILE A 133 6.84 -18.16 -14.95
C ILE A 133 6.70 -17.19 -16.13
N ALA A 134 7.81 -16.79 -16.75
CA ALA A 134 7.82 -15.83 -17.86
C ALA A 134 7.06 -16.35 -19.09
N ALA A 135 7.09 -17.67 -19.33
CA ALA A 135 6.41 -18.29 -20.46
C ALA A 135 4.87 -18.37 -20.33
N ASP A 136 4.31 -18.16 -19.13
CA ASP A 136 2.88 -18.26 -18.88
C ASP A 136 2.30 -16.99 -18.21
N PRO A 137 1.48 -16.19 -18.92
CA PRO A 137 0.81 -15.02 -18.35
C PRO A 137 -0.04 -15.32 -17.12
N ALA A 138 -0.59 -16.53 -16.98
CA ALA A 138 -1.33 -16.93 -15.79
C ALA A 138 -0.40 -17.14 -14.59
N ALA A 139 0.74 -17.82 -14.78
CA ALA A 139 1.79 -17.96 -13.77
C ALA A 139 2.30 -16.61 -13.28
N LEU A 140 2.51 -15.65 -14.20
CA LEU A 140 2.92 -14.28 -13.85
C LEU A 140 1.88 -13.58 -12.96
N ARG A 141 0.59 -13.68 -13.32
CA ARG A 141 -0.51 -13.12 -12.49
C ARG A 141 -0.57 -13.77 -11.11
N ILE A 142 -0.34 -15.09 -11.02
CA ILE A 142 -0.31 -15.82 -9.74
C ILE A 142 0.88 -15.35 -8.89
N ALA A 143 2.07 -15.20 -9.47
CA ALA A 143 3.26 -14.73 -8.75
C ALA A 143 3.06 -13.32 -8.15
N ILE A 144 2.49 -12.40 -8.93
CA ILE A 144 2.13 -11.05 -8.45
C ILE A 144 1.07 -11.12 -7.35
N ALA A 145 0.03 -11.94 -7.54
CA ALA A 145 -1.05 -12.08 -6.58
C ALA A 145 -0.58 -12.65 -5.24
N TYR A 146 0.25 -13.69 -5.29
CA TYR A 146 0.84 -14.34 -4.14
C TYR A 146 1.71 -13.35 -3.36
N SER A 147 2.56 -12.60 -4.06
CA SER A 147 3.50 -11.67 -3.41
C SER A 147 2.76 -10.49 -2.78
N ALA A 148 1.81 -9.86 -3.48
CA ALA A 148 1.00 -8.78 -2.92
C ALA A 148 0.19 -9.23 -1.69
N ALA A 149 -0.50 -10.36 -1.79
CA ALA A 149 -1.31 -10.88 -0.69
C ALA A 149 -0.43 -11.30 0.51
N GLY A 150 0.75 -11.88 0.26
CA GLY A 150 1.73 -12.24 1.27
C GLY A 150 2.25 -11.01 2.03
N THR A 151 2.62 -9.95 1.31
CA THR A 151 3.04 -8.68 1.93
C THR A 151 1.93 -8.06 2.77
N VAL A 152 0.69 -7.99 2.27
CA VAL A 152 -0.45 -7.49 3.07
C VAL A 152 -0.65 -8.31 4.35
N GLY A 153 -0.62 -9.63 4.24
CA GLY A 153 -0.76 -10.52 5.41
C GLY A 153 0.37 -10.33 6.42
N ALA A 154 1.61 -10.14 5.96
CA ALA A 154 2.73 -9.90 6.85
C ALA A 154 2.68 -8.53 7.52
N ILE A 155 2.21 -7.49 6.82
CA ILE A 155 1.94 -6.16 7.41
C ILE A 155 0.89 -6.28 8.53
N GLU A 156 -0.19 -7.01 8.29
CA GLU A 156 -1.25 -7.20 9.29
C GLU A 156 -0.79 -7.99 10.52
N GLU A 157 0.16 -8.91 10.36
CA GLU A 157 0.78 -9.64 11.47
C GLU A 157 1.75 -8.75 12.27
N TRP A 158 2.54 -7.91 11.57
CA TRP A 158 3.56 -7.06 12.20
C TRP A 158 2.98 -5.83 12.90
N LEU A 159 1.93 -5.24 12.34
CA LEU A 159 1.39 -3.95 12.74
C LEU A 159 0.88 -3.89 14.20
N PRO A 160 0.18 -4.90 14.77
CA PRO A 160 -0.34 -4.86 16.13
C PRO A 160 0.75 -4.57 17.17
N ASP A 161 1.83 -5.35 17.15
CA ASP A 161 2.94 -5.16 18.08
C ASP A 161 3.71 -3.90 17.71
N GLY A 162 3.92 -3.68 16.42
CA GLY A 162 4.80 -2.63 15.92
C GLY A 162 6.25 -2.90 16.35
N GLY A 163 7.16 -2.74 15.39
CA GLY A 163 8.58 -2.95 15.65
C GLY A 163 9.41 -2.15 14.69
N ASP A 164 10.69 -2.50 14.62
CA ASP A 164 11.60 -1.96 13.63
C ASP A 164 11.13 -2.31 12.20
N PRO A 165 10.84 -1.32 11.34
CA PRO A 165 10.40 -1.54 9.97
C PRO A 165 11.50 -2.18 9.12
N ASP A 166 12.78 -1.96 9.42
CA ASP A 166 13.88 -2.56 8.67
C ASP A 166 13.93 -4.06 8.91
N ARG A 167 13.84 -4.47 10.18
CA ARG A 167 13.73 -5.87 10.57
C ARG A 167 12.51 -6.55 9.97
N ALA A 168 11.37 -5.86 9.92
CA ALA A 168 10.16 -6.39 9.31
C ALA A 168 10.31 -6.58 7.79
N ALA A 169 10.93 -5.61 7.09
CA ALA A 169 11.22 -5.72 5.66
C ALA A 169 12.11 -6.94 5.38
N GLU A 170 13.17 -7.13 6.17
CA GLU A 170 14.05 -8.31 6.06
C GLU A 170 13.27 -9.63 6.20
N MET A 171 12.36 -9.72 7.18
CA MET A 171 11.55 -10.92 7.40
C MET A 171 10.59 -11.20 6.25
N ILE A 172 9.92 -10.16 5.74
CA ILE A 172 8.98 -10.28 4.62
C ILE A 172 9.72 -10.72 3.36
N LEU A 173 10.85 -10.07 3.06
CA LEU A 173 11.68 -10.44 1.93
C LEU A 173 12.24 -11.86 2.10
N ALA A 174 12.67 -12.25 3.30
CA ALA A 174 13.13 -13.60 3.60
C ALA A 174 12.08 -14.68 3.29
N ALA A 175 10.79 -14.38 3.54
CA ALA A 175 9.65 -15.26 3.26
C ALA A 175 9.18 -15.22 1.79
N SER A 176 9.60 -14.22 1.00
CA SER A 176 9.17 -14.07 -0.39
C SER A 176 9.92 -14.99 -1.37
N PRO A 177 9.38 -15.27 -2.57
CA PRO A 177 10.07 -16.06 -3.59
C PRO A 177 11.47 -15.50 -3.90
N GLN A 178 12.49 -16.34 -3.81
CA GLN A 178 13.89 -15.90 -3.87
C GLN A 178 14.27 -15.17 -5.17
N TRP A 179 13.61 -15.48 -6.28
CA TRP A 179 13.88 -14.86 -7.57
C TRP A 179 13.50 -13.38 -7.62
N TRP A 180 12.64 -12.89 -6.72
CA TRP A 180 12.42 -11.45 -6.56
C TRP A 180 13.71 -10.73 -6.16
N ARG A 181 14.59 -11.38 -5.38
CA ARG A 181 15.87 -10.82 -4.93
C ARG A 181 17.03 -11.03 -5.91
N ALA A 182 16.80 -11.68 -7.06
CA ALA A 182 17.86 -12.04 -8.00
C ALA A 182 18.58 -10.83 -8.63
N THR A 183 17.96 -9.64 -8.63
CA THR A 183 18.61 -8.40 -9.08
C THR A 183 19.86 -8.07 -8.25
N SER A 184 19.83 -8.29 -6.94
CA SER A 184 20.93 -7.95 -6.03
C SER A 184 22.18 -8.81 -6.26
N ALA A 185 22.02 -10.06 -6.69
CA ALA A 185 23.12 -11.00 -6.92
C ALA A 185 23.82 -10.83 -8.28
N ILE A 186 23.15 -10.22 -9.26
CA ILE A 186 23.74 -9.96 -10.59
C ILE A 186 24.72 -8.78 -10.52
N GLU A 187 24.55 -7.85 -9.58
CA GLU A 187 25.44 -6.70 -9.39
C GLU A 187 26.73 -7.07 -8.64
N GLU A 188 26.68 -7.93 -7.62
CA GLU A 188 27.89 -8.46 -6.95
C GLU A 188 28.83 -9.19 -7.93
N ARG A 189 28.30 -9.82 -8.97
CA ARG A 189 29.10 -10.48 -10.02
C ARG A 189 29.65 -9.54 -11.10
N LYS A 190 29.16 -8.30 -11.19
CA LYS A 190 29.67 -7.30 -12.16
C LYS A 190 30.66 -6.32 -11.53
N GLN A 191 30.76 -6.27 -10.20
CA GLN A 191 31.74 -5.49 -9.45
C GLN A 191 32.93 -6.30 -8.89
N SER A 192 32.93 -7.63 -9.10
CA SER A 192 34.06 -8.52 -8.83
C SER A 192 34.75 -8.97 -10.11
#